data_AF-A0A2N9L4A0-F1
#
_entry.id   AF-A0A2N9L4A0-F1
#
_cell.length_a   1.000
_cell.length_b   1.000
_cell.length_c   1.000
_cell.angle_alpha   90.00
_cell.angle_beta   90.00
_cell.angle_gamma   90.00
#
_symmetry.space_group_name_H-M   'P 1'
#
loop_
_entity.id
_entity.type
_entity.pdbx_description
1 polymer ?
#
loop_
_entity_poly.entity_id
_entity_poly.type
_entity_poly.pdbx_seq_one_letter_code
_entity_poly.pdbx_strand_id
1 'polypeptide(L)'
;MRSKWLGLVHKDDKQDSLNGSSDARSNAYSDLGNRAPVPVPQAEHASADAAEENAVSAPIELLSMEDIYRAAGIMNPRKGYSINKIIEMLHSEFIRGSSKEMKRASVLMALGAAGISVDEVLQDAKVRQEAIDAYEAGQRKQFEALLAQKAEENIQIQAELERVKARYGERLRRNLDGMAREKATFGKWLTLKQQESQSMTEAVELCLKTPVSEPASSALPEESLVNASTKPV
;
A
#
# COMPACT_ATOMS: atom_id res chain seq x y z
N MET A 1 6.12 -24.83 22.15
CA MET A 1 5.03 -23.99 21.59
C MET A 1 5.55 -23.36 20.30
N ARG A 2 5.00 -23.74 19.15
CA ARG A 2 5.47 -23.29 17.81
C ARG A 2 4.44 -22.30 17.27
N SER A 3 4.82 -21.04 17.14
CA SER A 3 3.93 -19.98 16.66
C SER A 3 3.80 -20.03 15.14
N LYS A 4 2.59 -20.39 14.69
CA LYS A 4 2.12 -20.30 13.31
C LYS A 4 1.76 -18.85 13.00
N TRP A 5 2.53 -18.18 12.15
CA TRP A 5 2.14 -16.87 11.60
C TRP A 5 2.59 -16.75 10.14
N LEU A 6 1.94 -17.51 9.26
CA LEU A 6 1.82 -17.19 7.83
C LEU A 6 0.53 -17.85 7.33
N GLY A 7 -0.51 -17.05 7.10
CA GLY A 7 -1.72 -17.57 6.47
C GLY A 7 -2.95 -16.70 6.71
N LEU A 8 -3.06 -15.59 5.97
CA LEU A 8 -4.31 -15.13 5.37
C LEU A 8 -4.02 -13.93 4.46
N VAL A 9 -4.33 -14.04 3.18
CA VAL A 9 -5.21 -13.16 2.37
C VAL A 9 -4.98 -13.51 0.90
N HIS A 10 -5.83 -14.40 0.39
CA HIS A 10 -6.14 -14.45 -1.03
C HIS A 10 -7.63 -14.77 -1.14
N LYS A 11 -8.41 -13.75 -1.46
CA LYS A 11 -9.79 -13.88 -1.88
C LYS A 11 -10.06 -12.73 -2.84
N ASP A 12 -10.46 -13.08 -4.05
CA ASP A 12 -11.52 -12.46 -4.86
C ASP A 12 -11.70 -13.38 -6.09
N ASP A 13 -12.74 -14.22 -6.06
CA ASP A 13 -14.07 -13.97 -6.68
C ASP A 13 -14.02 -14.05 -8.21
N LYS A 14 -14.19 -15.30 -8.68
CA LYS A 14 -14.35 -15.67 -10.09
C LYS A 14 -15.85 -15.65 -10.41
N GLN A 15 -16.26 -14.62 -11.13
CA GLN A 15 -17.63 -14.38 -11.56
C GLN A 15 -17.95 -15.21 -12.83
N ASP A 16 -19.08 -15.90 -12.79
CA ASP A 16 -19.65 -16.69 -13.89
C ASP A 16 -19.95 -15.82 -15.13
N SER A 17 -19.67 -16.35 -16.32
CA SER A 17 -20.12 -15.80 -17.60
C SER A 17 -20.94 -16.84 -18.36
N LEU A 18 -22.22 -16.55 -18.56
CA LEU A 18 -23.11 -17.22 -19.51
C LEU A 18 -23.47 -16.23 -20.63
N ASN A 19 -23.23 -16.66 -21.87
CA ASN A 19 -24.12 -16.63 -23.05
C ASN A 19 -24.96 -15.36 -23.30
N GLY A 20 -25.02 -14.70 -24.47
CA GLY A 20 -24.63 -14.97 -25.86
C GLY A 20 -25.49 -14.08 -26.78
N SER A 21 -25.15 -14.01 -28.09
CA SER A 21 -25.98 -13.51 -29.23
C SER A 21 -26.06 -11.98 -29.42
N SER A 22 -26.04 -11.36 -30.61
CA SER A 22 -25.70 -11.71 -32.01
C SER A 22 -25.66 -10.40 -32.83
N ASP A 23 -24.89 -10.41 -33.93
CA ASP A 23 -25.01 -9.71 -35.22
C ASP A 23 -25.73 -8.34 -35.35
N ALA A 24 -25.04 -7.36 -35.96
CA ALA A 24 -25.26 -6.91 -37.35
C ALA A 24 -24.75 -5.48 -37.66
N ARG A 25 -23.92 -5.41 -38.70
CA ARG A 25 -23.57 -4.33 -39.63
C ARG A 25 -24.49 -3.08 -39.66
N SER A 26 -23.92 -1.87 -39.75
CA SER A 26 -23.64 -1.19 -41.03
C SER A 26 -23.16 0.27 -40.90
N ASN A 27 -22.49 0.67 -41.97
CA ASN A 27 -21.67 1.83 -42.33
C ASN A 27 -22.39 3.21 -42.34
N ALA A 28 -21.68 4.31 -42.00
CA ALA A 28 -21.64 5.55 -42.80
C ALA A 28 -20.72 6.66 -42.19
N TYR A 29 -19.81 7.15 -43.03
CA TYR A 29 -19.13 8.45 -43.08
C TYR A 29 -20.01 9.63 -42.60
N SER A 30 -19.58 10.79 -42.09
CA SER A 30 -18.29 11.47 -41.83
C SER A 30 -18.68 12.88 -41.38
N ASP A 31 -18.07 13.49 -40.36
CA ASP A 31 -17.88 14.95 -40.35
C ASP A 31 -16.76 15.39 -39.40
N LEU A 32 -15.98 16.35 -39.88
CA LEU A 32 -14.75 16.87 -39.30
C LEU A 32 -15.07 18.00 -38.32
N GLY A 33 -14.56 17.89 -37.09
CA GLY A 33 -14.64 18.96 -36.10
C GLY A 33 -13.37 19.02 -35.26
N ASN A 34 -12.40 19.80 -35.73
CA ASN A 34 -11.18 20.19 -35.02
C ASN A 34 -11.40 20.46 -33.53
N ARG A 35 -10.67 19.76 -32.65
CA ARG A 35 -10.35 20.28 -31.32
C ARG A 35 -8.91 19.93 -30.96
N ALA A 36 -8.11 20.99 -30.81
CA ALA A 36 -6.70 20.97 -30.46
C ALA A 36 -6.44 20.22 -29.13
N PRO A 37 -5.26 19.59 -28.95
CA PRO A 37 -4.88 19.01 -27.68
C PRO A 37 -4.53 20.15 -26.70
N VAL A 38 -5.28 20.21 -25.60
CA VAL A 38 -4.95 21.07 -24.46
C VAL A 38 -3.72 20.46 -23.75
N PRO A 39 -2.63 21.21 -23.52
CA PRO A 39 -1.51 20.71 -22.73
C PRO A 39 -1.93 20.66 -21.25
N VAL A 40 -1.86 19.48 -20.65
CA VAL A 40 -1.96 19.32 -19.19
C VAL A 40 -0.61 19.74 -18.59
N PRO A 41 -0.55 20.65 -17.60
CA PRO A 41 0.68 20.91 -16.87
C PRO A 41 1.02 19.68 -16.02
N GLN A 42 2.18 19.09 -16.27
CA GLN A 42 2.74 18.02 -15.46
C GLN A 42 2.98 18.55 -14.04
N ALA A 43 2.39 17.89 -13.04
CA ALA A 43 2.72 18.11 -11.64
C ALA A 43 4.12 17.54 -11.37
N GLU A 44 5.11 18.38 -11.57
CA GLU A 44 6.52 18.22 -11.25
C GLU A 44 6.77 18.34 -9.73
N HIS A 45 6.22 17.44 -8.92
CA HIS A 45 6.63 17.28 -7.51
C HIS A 45 6.48 15.83 -7.06
N ALA A 46 7.29 14.94 -7.65
CA ALA A 46 7.55 13.60 -7.13
C ALA A 46 9.04 13.30 -7.26
N SER A 47 9.86 14.13 -6.62
CA SER A 47 11.31 13.92 -6.55
C SER A 47 11.81 14.45 -5.21
N ALA A 48 11.39 13.79 -4.14
CA ALA A 48 11.97 13.97 -2.81
C ALA A 48 12.06 12.65 -2.02
N ASP A 49 11.15 11.69 -2.24
CA ASP A 49 11.15 10.42 -1.49
C ASP A 49 12.08 9.32 -2.04
N ALA A 50 12.67 9.49 -3.23
CA ALA A 50 13.58 8.50 -3.80
C ALA A 50 14.99 8.49 -3.14
N ALA A 51 15.24 9.37 -2.16
CA ALA A 51 16.52 9.50 -1.49
C ALA A 51 16.65 8.64 -0.22
N GLU A 52 15.56 8.09 0.32
CA GLU A 52 15.59 7.32 1.59
C GLU A 52 15.59 5.79 1.41
N GLU A 53 15.45 5.26 0.18
CA GLU A 53 15.48 3.81 -0.07
C GLU A 53 16.87 3.17 0.08
N ASN A 54 17.93 3.95 0.32
CA ASN A 54 19.30 3.45 0.31
C ASN A 54 19.90 3.16 1.70
N ALA A 55 19.11 3.24 2.77
CA ALA A 55 19.53 2.69 4.07
C ALA A 55 19.31 1.17 4.11
N VAL A 56 19.85 0.46 3.10
CA VAL A 56 19.96 -1.00 3.13
C VAL A 56 20.92 -1.31 4.27
N SER A 57 20.35 -1.68 5.41
CA SER A 57 21.05 -2.06 6.63
C SER A 57 22.19 -2.99 6.25
N ALA A 58 23.43 -2.54 6.49
CA ALA A 58 24.62 -3.30 6.12
C ALA A 58 24.50 -4.74 6.66
N PRO A 59 24.82 -5.76 5.87
CA PRO A 59 24.73 -7.14 6.30
C PRO A 59 25.61 -7.35 7.54
N ILE A 60 25.13 -8.17 8.48
CA ILE A 60 25.92 -8.54 9.65
C ILE A 60 27.13 -9.33 9.17
N GLU A 61 28.30 -8.71 9.21
CA GLU A 61 29.56 -9.35 8.86
C GLU A 61 30.09 -10.12 10.07
N LEU A 62 30.15 -11.44 9.95
CA LEU A 62 30.65 -12.31 11.00
C LEU A 62 32.16 -12.51 10.84
N LEU A 63 32.90 -12.29 11.93
CA LEU A 63 34.33 -12.57 11.99
C LEU A 63 34.61 -14.06 11.77
N SER A 64 35.78 -14.34 11.19
CA SER A 64 36.30 -15.71 11.14
C SER A 64 36.64 -16.20 12.55
N MET A 65 36.67 -17.52 12.77
CA MET A 65 36.99 -18.09 14.08
C MET A 65 38.40 -17.67 14.56
N GLU A 66 39.36 -17.54 13.65
CA GLU A 66 40.71 -17.07 13.99
C GLU A 66 40.68 -15.61 14.46
N ASP A 67 39.88 -14.76 13.82
CA ASP A 67 39.75 -13.36 14.21
C ASP A 67 38.99 -13.20 15.53
N ILE A 68 38.01 -14.07 15.82
CA ILE A 68 37.34 -14.13 17.14
C ILE A 68 38.37 -14.44 18.23
N TYR A 69 39.22 -15.45 18.01
CA TYR A 69 40.28 -15.78 18.96
C TYR A 69 41.29 -14.64 19.13
N ARG A 70 41.70 -14.00 18.02
CA ARG A 70 42.63 -12.86 18.03
C ARG A 70 42.06 -11.67 18.79
N ALA A 71 40.78 -11.35 18.57
CA ALA A 71 40.06 -10.29 19.27
C ALA A 71 39.92 -10.57 20.78
N ALA A 72 39.78 -11.84 21.16
CA ALA A 72 39.80 -12.27 22.56
C ALA A 72 41.22 -12.35 23.17
N GLY A 73 42.27 -11.99 22.42
CA GLY A 73 43.66 -12.03 22.87
C GLY A 73 44.26 -13.44 22.95
N ILE A 74 43.58 -14.44 22.38
CA ILE A 74 44.04 -15.83 22.36
C ILE A 74 45.06 -16.00 21.24
N MET A 75 46.34 -15.96 21.60
CA MET A 75 47.45 -16.24 20.70
C MET A 75 47.78 -17.74 20.67
N ASN A 76 48.37 -18.21 19.57
CA ASN A 76 48.83 -19.59 19.50
C ASN A 76 49.89 -19.87 20.59
N PRO A 77 49.79 -20.99 21.32
CA PRO A 77 50.69 -21.30 22.41
C PRO A 77 52.14 -21.43 21.92
N ARG A 78 53.10 -20.95 22.73
CA ARG A 78 54.54 -20.91 22.38
C ARG A 78 55.13 -22.27 21.99
N LYS A 79 54.55 -23.37 22.47
CA LYS A 79 54.97 -24.76 22.18
C LYS A 79 54.24 -25.41 20.99
N GLY A 80 53.35 -24.68 20.31
CA GLY A 80 52.76 -25.09 19.04
C GLY A 80 51.60 -26.08 19.08
N TYR A 81 51.24 -26.69 20.23
CA TYR A 81 49.99 -27.46 20.35
C TYR A 81 48.93 -26.69 21.13
N SER A 82 47.84 -26.37 20.43
CA SER A 82 46.56 -25.90 20.95
C SER A 82 45.48 -26.96 20.72
N ILE A 83 44.27 -26.73 21.21
CA ILE A 83 43.12 -27.59 20.90
C ILE A 83 42.91 -27.71 19.38
N ASN A 84 43.17 -26.64 18.62
CA ASN A 84 43.06 -26.64 17.15
C ASN A 84 44.06 -27.62 16.52
N LYS A 85 45.26 -27.76 17.09
CA LYS A 85 46.25 -28.72 16.59
C LYS A 85 45.80 -30.17 16.83
N ILE A 86 45.13 -30.42 17.96
CA ILE A 86 44.55 -31.74 18.24
C ILE A 86 43.38 -32.02 17.30
N ILE A 87 42.52 -31.03 17.02
CA ILE A 87 41.45 -31.15 16.03
C ILE A 87 42.04 -31.48 14.66
N GLU A 88 43.08 -30.76 14.22
CA GLU A 88 43.79 -31.04 12.97
C GLU A 88 44.36 -32.47 12.94
N MET A 89 44.98 -32.93 14.02
CA MET A 89 45.49 -34.29 14.15
C MET A 89 44.39 -35.34 14.08
N LEU A 90 43.25 -35.12 14.75
CA LEU A 90 42.10 -36.02 14.70
C LEU A 90 41.45 -36.06 13.32
N HIS A 91 41.61 -35.00 12.54
CA HIS A 91 41.14 -34.90 11.17
C HIS A 91 42.14 -35.51 10.17
N SER A 92 43.38 -35.82 10.57
CA SER A 92 44.36 -36.46 9.68
C SER A 92 43.89 -37.85 9.20
N GLU A 93 44.24 -38.20 7.97
CA GLU A 93 43.83 -39.47 7.33
C GLU A 93 44.21 -40.71 8.17
N PHE A 94 45.34 -40.64 8.87
CA PHE A 94 45.86 -41.75 9.69
C PHE A 94 45.05 -42.01 10.96
N ILE A 95 44.40 -40.99 11.52
CA ILE A 95 43.70 -41.06 12.81
C ILE A 95 42.17 -41.00 12.64
N ARG A 96 41.67 -40.42 11.54
CA ARG A 96 40.23 -40.20 11.31
C ARG A 96 39.41 -41.50 11.37
N GLY A 97 39.90 -42.58 10.75
CA GLY A 97 39.25 -43.89 10.70
C GLY A 97 39.50 -44.80 11.90
N SER A 98 40.37 -44.40 12.83
CA SER A 98 40.75 -45.25 13.97
C SER A 98 39.67 -45.30 15.07
N SER A 99 39.74 -46.34 15.91
CA SER A 99 38.87 -46.46 17.09
C SER A 99 39.08 -45.32 18.09
N LYS A 100 38.08 -45.03 18.93
CA LYS A 100 38.17 -43.97 19.95
C LYS A 100 39.37 -44.16 20.90
N GLU A 101 39.68 -45.41 21.24
CA GLU A 101 40.81 -45.75 22.10
C GLU A 101 42.16 -45.48 21.40
N MET A 102 42.27 -45.85 20.12
CA MET A 102 43.48 -45.55 19.32
C MET A 102 43.67 -44.04 19.17
N LYS A 103 42.59 -43.29 18.86
CA LYS A 103 42.63 -41.81 18.80
C LYS A 103 43.13 -41.21 20.11
N ARG A 104 42.63 -41.69 21.24
CA ARG A 104 43.07 -41.25 22.58
C ARG A 104 44.54 -41.55 22.82
N ALA A 105 44.98 -42.77 22.54
CA ALA A 105 46.38 -43.17 22.71
C ALA A 105 47.32 -42.35 21.83
N SER A 106 46.97 -42.11 20.57
CA SER A 106 47.75 -41.28 19.65
C SER A 106 47.84 -39.82 20.10
N VAL A 107 46.74 -39.22 20.57
CA VAL A 107 46.76 -37.84 21.10
C VAL A 107 47.63 -37.74 22.35
N LEU A 108 47.47 -38.65 23.32
CA LEU A 108 48.28 -38.64 24.54
C LEU A 108 49.77 -38.86 24.25
N MET A 109 50.10 -39.74 23.31
CA MET A 109 51.47 -39.95 22.87
C MET A 109 52.06 -38.69 22.23
N ALA A 110 51.31 -38.03 21.36
CA ALA A 110 51.75 -36.80 20.71
C ALA A 110 51.93 -35.63 21.69
N LEU A 111 51.02 -35.50 22.66
CA LEU A 111 51.15 -34.51 23.74
C LEU A 111 52.36 -34.80 24.63
N GLY A 112 52.59 -36.08 24.96
CA GLY A 112 53.77 -36.52 25.70
C GLY A 112 55.07 -36.23 24.95
N ALA A 113 55.11 -36.48 23.64
CA ALA A 113 56.26 -36.16 22.78
C ALA A 113 56.51 -34.65 22.66
N ALA A 114 55.45 -33.84 22.70
CA ALA A 114 55.53 -32.37 22.65
C ALA A 114 55.81 -31.72 24.02
N GLY A 115 55.80 -32.49 25.12
CA GLY A 115 56.00 -31.96 26.48
C GLY A 115 54.89 -31.00 26.92
N ILE A 116 53.64 -31.29 26.52
CA ILE A 116 52.45 -30.49 26.81
C ILE A 116 51.48 -31.31 27.65
N SER A 117 51.00 -30.69 28.72
CA SER A 117 50.04 -31.33 29.63
C SER A 117 48.63 -31.34 29.03
N VAL A 118 47.84 -32.33 29.42
CA VAL A 118 46.42 -32.38 29.06
C VAL A 118 45.67 -31.18 29.64
N ASP A 119 46.05 -30.71 30.82
CA ASP A 119 45.43 -29.56 31.48
C ASP A 119 45.64 -28.25 30.70
N GLU A 120 46.83 -28.03 30.13
CA GLU A 120 47.10 -26.87 29.25
C GLU A 120 46.18 -26.86 28.03
N VAL A 121 45.94 -28.03 27.43
CA VAL A 121 45.04 -28.20 26.28
C VAL A 121 43.58 -27.96 26.68
N LEU A 122 43.15 -28.51 27.82
CA LEU A 122 41.80 -28.32 28.33
C LEU A 122 41.53 -26.85 28.64
N GLN A 123 42.52 -26.14 29.19
CA GLN A 123 42.41 -24.71 29.47
C GLN A 123 42.33 -23.90 28.17
N ASP A 124 43.16 -24.20 27.15
CA ASP A 124 43.07 -23.54 25.83
C ASP A 124 41.70 -23.79 25.17
N ALA A 125 41.16 -25.01 25.26
CA ALA A 125 39.82 -25.34 24.75
C ALA A 125 38.73 -24.53 25.47
N LYS A 126 38.81 -24.42 26.80
CA LYS A 126 37.86 -23.66 27.61
C LYS A 126 37.88 -22.17 27.24
N VAL A 127 39.06 -21.56 27.17
CA VAL A 127 39.20 -20.14 26.85
C VAL A 127 38.71 -19.83 25.44
N ARG A 128 38.98 -20.71 24.45
CA ARG A 128 38.46 -20.55 23.08
C ARG A 128 36.95 -20.71 23.01
N GLN A 129 36.37 -21.65 23.76
CA GLN A 129 34.92 -21.79 23.84
C GLN A 129 34.27 -20.55 24.46
N GLU A 130 34.82 -20.04 25.57
CA GLU A 130 34.34 -18.80 26.20
C GLU A 130 34.41 -17.59 25.24
N ALA A 131 35.46 -17.50 24.41
CA ALA A 131 35.57 -16.47 23.38
C ALA A 131 34.49 -16.58 22.29
N ILE A 132 34.18 -17.81 21.85
CA ILE A 132 33.09 -18.05 20.89
C ILE A 132 31.75 -17.66 21.50
N ASP A 133 31.47 -18.11 22.73
CA ASP A 133 30.20 -17.86 23.40
C ASP A 133 29.99 -16.35 23.66
N ALA A 134 31.06 -15.64 24.05
CA ALA A 134 31.02 -14.19 24.25
C ALA A 134 30.76 -13.44 22.93
N TYR A 135 31.41 -13.86 21.84
CA TYR A 135 31.17 -13.29 20.52
C TYR A 135 29.74 -13.56 20.04
N GLU A 136 29.24 -14.78 20.20
CA GLU A 136 27.85 -15.15 19.87
C GLU A 136 26.85 -14.29 20.64
N ALA A 137 27.03 -14.14 21.96
CA ALA A 137 26.17 -13.31 22.79
C ALA A 137 26.15 -11.85 22.32
N GLY A 138 27.32 -11.30 21.94
CA GLY A 138 27.45 -9.97 21.37
C GLY A 138 26.72 -9.81 20.03
N GLN A 139 26.87 -10.78 19.12
CA GLN A 139 26.20 -10.79 17.82
C GLN A 139 24.69 -10.94 17.96
N ARG A 140 24.23 -11.83 18.85
CA ARG A 140 22.82 -12.01 19.17
C ARG A 140 22.19 -10.71 19.65
N LYS A 141 22.85 -10.01 20.58
CA LYS A 141 22.37 -8.72 21.09
C LYS A 141 22.26 -7.67 19.99
N GLN A 142 23.25 -7.58 19.10
CA GLN A 142 23.22 -6.64 17.96
C GLN A 142 22.08 -6.97 16.99
N PHE A 143 21.89 -8.25 16.68
CA PHE A 143 20.81 -8.71 15.83
C PHE A 143 19.43 -8.42 16.43
N GLU A 144 19.24 -8.72 17.72
CA GLU A 144 18.00 -8.40 18.45
C GLU A 144 17.70 -6.90 18.48
N ALA A 145 18.73 -6.06 18.68
CA ALA A 145 18.58 -4.60 18.63
C ALA A 145 18.16 -4.11 17.24
N LEU A 146 18.75 -4.65 16.17
CA LEU A 146 18.38 -4.34 14.79
C LEU A 146 16.94 -4.77 14.50
N LEU A 147 16.54 -5.98 14.93
CA LEU A 147 15.17 -6.44 14.77
C LEU A 147 14.17 -5.54 15.50
N ALA A 148 14.48 -5.13 16.73
CA ALA A 148 13.63 -4.23 17.50
C ALA A 148 13.51 -2.86 16.82
N GLN A 149 14.62 -2.31 16.33
CA GLN A 149 14.61 -1.05 15.58
C GLN A 149 13.75 -1.16 14.32
N LYS A 150 13.93 -2.21 13.52
CA LYS A 150 13.14 -2.42 12.29
C LYS A 150 11.66 -2.67 12.58
N ALA A 151 11.33 -3.31 13.69
CA ALA A 151 9.94 -3.47 14.10
C ALA A 151 9.29 -2.11 14.43
N GLU A 152 10.01 -1.22 15.13
CA GLU A 152 9.53 0.13 15.43
C GLU A 152 9.40 0.99 14.16
N GLU A 153 10.39 0.97 13.27
CA GLU A 153 10.31 1.65 11.96
C GLU A 153 9.07 1.19 11.17
N ASN A 154 8.80 -0.12 11.14
CA ASN A 154 7.61 -0.66 10.47
C ASN A 154 6.30 -0.18 11.11
N ILE A 155 6.23 -0.07 12.45
CA ILE A 155 5.05 0.47 13.15
C ILE A 155 4.82 1.93 12.75
N GLN A 156 5.89 2.73 12.67
CA GLN A 156 5.81 4.13 12.28
C GLN A 156 5.36 4.30 10.82
N ILE A 157 5.93 3.52 9.90
CA ILE A 157 5.52 3.51 8.49
C ILE A 157 4.03 3.12 8.37
N GLN A 158 3.59 2.11 9.12
CA GLN A 158 2.18 1.68 9.10
C GLN A 158 1.25 2.77 9.64
N ALA A 159 1.66 3.51 10.67
CA ALA A 159 0.88 4.61 11.23
C ALA A 159 0.77 5.80 10.25
N GLU A 160 1.87 6.17 9.60
CA GLU A 160 1.91 7.18 8.54
C GLU A 160 0.99 6.79 7.36
N LEU A 161 1.05 5.52 6.93
CA LEU A 161 0.21 5.00 5.86
C LEU A 161 -1.29 5.13 6.20
N GLU A 162 -1.70 4.71 7.40
CA GLU A 162 -3.10 4.82 7.84
C GLU A 162 -3.53 6.28 7.99
N ARG A 163 -2.66 7.18 8.46
CA ARG A 163 -2.92 8.61 8.52
C ARG A 163 -3.19 9.20 7.13
N VAL A 164 -2.34 8.89 6.15
CA VAL A 164 -2.49 9.36 4.76
C VAL A 164 -3.78 8.80 4.15
N LYS A 165 -4.03 7.51 4.33
CA LYS A 165 -5.25 6.84 3.88
C LYS A 165 -6.51 7.46 4.48
N ALA A 166 -6.54 7.74 5.77
CA ALA A 166 -7.66 8.40 6.44
C ALA A 166 -7.91 9.80 5.85
N ARG A 167 -6.85 10.60 5.67
CA ARG A 167 -6.93 11.94 5.08
C ARG A 167 -7.56 11.92 3.68
N TYR A 168 -7.11 11.01 2.81
CA TYR A 168 -7.64 10.90 1.46
C TYR A 168 -9.03 10.26 1.43
N GLY A 169 -9.32 9.31 2.31
CA GLY A 169 -10.64 8.72 2.48
C GLY A 169 -11.70 9.77 2.86
N GLU A 170 -11.38 10.66 3.80
CA GLU A 170 -12.29 11.76 4.15
C GLU A 170 -12.49 12.74 2.99
N ARG A 171 -11.43 13.05 2.23
CA ARG A 171 -11.54 13.94 1.06
C ARG A 171 -12.45 13.33 0.00
N LEU A 172 -12.30 12.04 -0.28
CA LEU A 172 -13.17 11.31 -1.20
C LEU A 172 -14.62 11.34 -0.71
N ARG A 173 -14.87 11.06 0.57
CA ARG A 173 -16.21 11.12 1.16
C ARG A 173 -16.85 12.49 0.99
N ARG A 174 -16.14 13.58 1.35
CA ARG A 174 -16.65 14.95 1.18
C ARG A 174 -17.00 15.26 -0.28
N ASN A 175 -16.17 14.82 -1.23
CA ASN A 175 -16.43 15.02 -2.65
C ASN A 175 -17.68 14.27 -3.13
N LEU A 176 -17.85 13.03 -2.70
CA LEU A 176 -19.03 12.22 -3.03
C LEU A 176 -20.31 12.84 -2.42
N ASP A 177 -20.25 13.26 -1.16
CA ASP A 177 -21.37 13.94 -0.48
C ASP A 177 -21.71 15.28 -1.16
N GLY A 178 -20.70 16.03 -1.60
CA GLY A 178 -20.87 17.24 -2.40
C GLY A 178 -21.58 16.95 -3.72
N MET A 179 -21.10 15.97 -4.48
CA MET A 179 -21.71 15.58 -5.75
C MET A 179 -23.16 15.10 -5.57
N ALA A 180 -23.46 14.34 -4.52
CA ALA A 180 -24.80 13.89 -4.22
C ALA A 180 -25.74 15.07 -3.93
N ARG A 181 -25.28 16.07 -3.17
CA ARG A 181 -26.05 17.29 -2.89
C ARG A 181 -26.31 18.10 -4.16
N GLU A 182 -25.30 18.31 -4.99
CA GLU A 182 -25.46 19.06 -6.25
C GLU A 182 -26.44 18.35 -7.19
N LYS A 183 -26.34 17.02 -7.33
CA LYS A 183 -27.30 16.23 -8.12
C LYS A 183 -28.73 16.37 -7.57
N ALA A 184 -28.90 16.35 -6.26
CA ALA A 184 -30.21 16.53 -5.64
C ALA A 184 -30.77 17.95 -5.87
N THR A 185 -29.95 18.99 -5.73
CA THR A 185 -30.34 20.38 -6.00
C THR A 185 -30.75 20.57 -7.46
N PHE A 186 -29.94 20.05 -8.39
CA PHE A 186 -30.24 20.11 -9.82
C PHE A 186 -31.54 19.35 -10.17
N GLY A 187 -31.72 18.15 -9.60
CA GLY A 187 -32.96 17.39 -9.76
C GLY A 187 -34.20 18.16 -9.30
N LYS A 188 -34.13 18.83 -8.14
CA LYS A 188 -35.22 19.70 -7.67
C LYS A 188 -35.48 20.85 -8.62
N TRP A 189 -34.44 21.54 -9.09
CA TRP A 189 -34.60 22.62 -10.06
C TRP A 189 -35.26 22.14 -11.37
N LEU A 190 -34.90 20.97 -11.88
CA LEU A 190 -35.54 20.38 -13.05
C LEU A 190 -37.04 20.16 -12.84
N THR A 191 -37.46 19.67 -11.66
CA THR A 191 -38.88 19.49 -11.35
C THR A 191 -39.64 20.82 -11.33
N LEU A 192 -39.08 21.86 -10.71
CA LEU A 192 -39.67 23.20 -10.68
C LEU A 192 -39.75 23.80 -12.09
N LYS A 193 -38.68 23.68 -12.88
CA LYS A 193 -38.65 24.14 -14.27
C LYS A 193 -39.73 23.47 -15.12
N GLN A 194 -39.97 22.17 -14.91
CA GLN A 194 -41.01 21.44 -15.64
C GLN A 194 -42.41 21.88 -15.24
N GLN A 195 -42.66 22.06 -13.94
CA GLN A 195 -43.93 22.56 -13.41
C GLN A 195 -44.24 23.96 -13.97
N GLU A 196 -43.28 24.88 -13.91
CA GLU A 196 -43.44 26.24 -14.45
C GLU A 196 -43.78 26.22 -15.95
N SER A 197 -43.06 25.39 -16.72
CA SER A 197 -43.33 25.22 -18.15
C SER A 197 -44.74 24.68 -18.43
N GLN A 198 -45.24 23.76 -17.60
CA GLN A 198 -46.60 23.23 -17.71
C GLN A 198 -47.63 24.32 -17.39
N SER A 199 -47.47 25.04 -16.27
CA SER A 199 -48.36 26.14 -15.88
C SER A 199 -48.39 27.26 -16.93
N MET A 200 -47.25 27.61 -17.54
CA MET A 200 -47.21 28.55 -18.66
C MET A 200 -47.99 28.05 -19.87
N THR A 201 -47.85 26.76 -20.20
CA THR A 201 -48.55 26.14 -21.34
C THR A 201 -50.06 26.16 -21.12
N GLU A 202 -50.51 25.76 -19.92
CA GLU A 202 -51.91 25.83 -19.50
C GLU A 202 -52.46 27.26 -19.58
N ALA A 203 -51.69 28.26 -19.11
CA ALA A 203 -52.09 29.67 -19.20
C ALA A 203 -52.25 30.15 -20.64
N VAL A 204 -51.31 29.78 -21.54
CA VAL A 204 -51.41 30.10 -22.97
C VAL A 204 -52.63 29.44 -23.59
N GLU A 205 -52.92 28.17 -23.28
CA GLU A 205 -54.11 27.47 -23.78
C GLU A 205 -55.42 28.15 -23.34
N LEU A 206 -55.50 28.61 -22.08
CA LEU A 206 -56.67 29.33 -21.58
C LEU A 206 -56.85 30.68 -22.28
N CYS A 207 -55.78 31.41 -22.56
CA CYS A 207 -55.86 32.68 -23.31
C CYS A 207 -56.27 32.49 -24.78
N LEU A 208 -55.90 31.36 -25.39
CA LEU A 208 -56.27 31.04 -26.78
C LEU A 208 -57.72 30.53 -26.91
N LYS A 209 -58.29 29.94 -25.85
CA LYS A 209 -59.71 29.58 -25.78
C LYS A 209 -60.56 30.82 -25.46
N THR A 210 -60.85 31.64 -26.46
CA THR A 210 -61.93 32.63 -26.37
C THR A 210 -63.27 31.92 -26.16
N PRO A 211 -64.16 32.39 -25.26
CA PRO A 211 -65.53 31.92 -25.24
C PRO A 211 -66.22 32.42 -26.51
N VAL A 212 -66.55 31.51 -27.43
CA VAL A 212 -67.49 31.77 -28.52
C VAL A 212 -68.78 30.98 -28.27
N SER A 213 -69.88 31.74 -28.37
CA SER A 213 -71.32 31.39 -28.36
C SER A 213 -72.01 31.53 -27.00
N GLU A 214 -73.03 32.39 -26.83
CA GLU A 214 -74.24 32.48 -27.68
C GLU A 214 -74.90 33.90 -27.80
N PRO A 215 -75.81 34.08 -28.78
CA PRO A 215 -76.16 35.35 -29.42
C PRO A 215 -77.43 36.02 -28.86
N ALA A 216 -77.53 37.34 -29.00
CA ALA A 216 -78.81 38.04 -28.99
C ALA A 216 -79.05 38.64 -30.39
N SER A 217 -79.87 37.94 -31.17
CA SER A 217 -80.51 38.47 -32.36
C SER A 217 -81.90 38.99 -31.99
N SER A 218 -82.11 40.30 -32.12
CA SER A 218 -83.36 40.91 -32.60
C SER A 218 -83.08 42.40 -32.85
N ALA A 219 -82.74 42.78 -34.08
CA ALA A 219 -83.67 43.36 -35.07
C ALA A 219 -84.06 44.82 -34.77
N LEU A 220 -83.48 45.75 -35.54
CA LEU A 220 -84.01 47.11 -35.82
C LEU A 220 -85.10 47.02 -36.91
N PRO A 221 -86.03 47.99 -37.04
CA PRO A 221 -85.73 49.23 -37.79
C PRO A 221 -86.33 50.54 -37.24
N GLU A 222 -85.66 51.64 -37.64
CA GLU A 222 -86.10 53.00 -38.07
C GLU A 222 -87.56 53.45 -37.76
N GLU A 223 -87.92 54.71 -37.46
CA GLU A 223 -87.39 56.03 -37.79
C GLU A 223 -88.18 57.11 -36.96
N SER A 224 -87.72 58.36 -36.99
CA SER A 224 -88.51 59.61 -36.88
C SER A 224 -88.24 60.59 -35.69
N LEU A 225 -87.71 61.74 -36.10
CA LEU A 225 -88.16 63.11 -35.80
C LEU A 225 -87.73 63.84 -34.50
N VAL A 226 -86.70 64.69 -34.71
CA VAL A 226 -86.55 66.14 -34.42
C VAL A 226 -86.90 66.75 -33.04
N ASN A 227 -85.95 67.62 -32.65
CA ASN A 227 -86.06 68.97 -32.08
C ASN A 227 -85.89 69.23 -30.57
N ALA A 228 -84.72 69.85 -30.31
CA ALA A 228 -84.55 71.21 -29.75
C ALA A 228 -84.58 71.44 -28.23
N SER A 229 -83.51 72.13 -27.77
CA SER A 229 -83.44 73.18 -26.73
C SER A 229 -83.99 72.86 -25.33
N THR A 230 -83.34 73.17 -24.20
CA THR A 230 -82.67 74.42 -23.81
C THR A 230 -82.03 74.22 -22.42
N LYS A 231 -80.94 74.95 -22.09
CA LYS A 231 -80.44 75.25 -20.72
C LYS A 231 -81.52 75.98 -19.85
N PRO A 232 -81.33 76.38 -18.56
CA PRO A 232 -80.22 76.24 -17.59
C PRO A 232 -80.69 75.85 -16.15
N VAL A 233 -79.77 75.77 -15.16
CA VAL A 233 -79.61 76.63 -13.94
C VAL A 233 -78.23 76.32 -13.35
#